data_AF-A0A640WDJ3-F1
#
_entry.id   AF-A0A640WDJ3-F1
#
_cell.length_a   1.000
_cell.length_b   1.000
_cell.length_c   1.000
_cell.angle_alpha   90.00
_cell.angle_beta   90.00
_cell.angle_gamma   90.00
#
_symmetry.space_group_name_H-M   'P 1'
#
loop_
_entity.id
_entity.type
_entity.pdbx_description
1 polymer ?
#
loop_
_entity_poly.entity_id
_entity_poly.type
_entity_poly.pdbx_seq_one_letter_code
_entity_poly.pdbx_strand_id
1 'polypeptide(L)'
;MKMVSITPTAIKHRADTAARIGSALAGITTVLHNDEMERDEGRPALVDNFTRGNLFEALLALSDQATDLADSIAYLSQNEQEGQS
;
A
#
# COMPACT_ATOMS: atom_id res chain seq x y z
N MET A 1 32.09 13.80 -7.01
CA MET A 1 30.73 13.70 -6.44
C MET A 1 29.75 13.33 -7.55
N LYS A 2 29.12 12.15 -7.48
CA LYS A 2 27.96 11.83 -8.33
C LYS A 2 26.72 12.34 -7.60
N MET A 3 26.21 13.49 -8.02
CA MET A 3 24.95 14.03 -7.51
C MET A 3 23.83 13.05 -7.91
N VAL A 4 23.20 12.39 -6.94
CA VAL A 4 22.00 11.59 -7.19
C VAL A 4 20.87 12.58 -7.45
N SER A 5 20.63 12.89 -8.72
CA SER A 5 19.49 13.72 -9.11
C SER A 5 18.22 12.87 -9.00
N ILE A 6 17.46 13.04 -7.92
CA ILE A 6 16.09 12.52 -7.88
C ILE A 6 15.28 13.31 -8.90
N THR A 7 14.91 12.65 -10.00
CA THR A 7 14.15 13.31 -11.05
C THR A 7 12.71 13.56 -10.58
N PRO A 8 12.08 14.70 -10.94
CA PRO A 8 10.68 14.97 -10.63
C PRO A 8 9.73 13.86 -11.08
N THR A 9 10.05 13.21 -12.22
CA THR A 9 9.32 12.05 -12.73
C THR A 9 9.35 10.86 -11.76
N ALA A 10 10.49 10.58 -11.14
CA ALA A 10 10.62 9.50 -10.18
C ALA A 10 9.86 9.79 -8.87
N ILE A 11 9.85 11.05 -8.41
CA ILE A 11 9.04 11.48 -7.26
C ILE A 11 7.56 11.31 -7.56
N LYS A 12 7.10 11.80 -8.72
CA LYS A 12 5.71 11.66 -9.15
C LYS A 12 5.28 10.20 -9.23
N HIS A 13 6.11 9.34 -9.83
CA HIS A 13 5.80 7.91 -9.93
C HIS A 13 5.60 7.26 -8.56
N ARG A 14 6.45 7.59 -7.57
CA ARG A 14 6.32 7.08 -6.20
C ARG A 14 5.07 7.61 -5.50
N ALA A 15 4.76 8.89 -5.65
CA ALA A 15 3.53 9.48 -5.11
C ALA A 15 2.27 8.83 -5.72
N ASP A 16 2.27 8.62 -7.04
CA ASP A 16 1.18 7.92 -7.73
C ASP A 16 1.04 6.47 -7.23
N THR A 17 2.17 5.80 -6.96
CA THR A 17 2.20 4.43 -6.42
C THR A 17 1.62 4.40 -4.99
N ALA A 18 2.06 5.32 -4.11
CA ALA A 18 1.52 5.46 -2.76
C ALA A 18 0.00 5.70 -2.77
N ALA A 19 -0.47 6.60 -3.64
CA ALA A 19 -1.89 6.92 -3.76
C ALA A 19 -2.73 5.70 -4.20
N ARG A 20 -2.20 4.89 -5.13
CA ARG A 20 -2.85 3.65 -5.57
C ARG A 20 -2.94 2.62 -4.46
N ILE A 21 -1.84 2.38 -3.76
CA ILE A 21 -1.79 1.43 -2.62
C ILE A 21 -2.78 1.89 -1.54
N GLY A 22 -2.73 3.16 -1.14
CA GLY A 22 -3.64 3.72 -0.14
C GLY A 22 -5.11 3.59 -0.52
N SER A 23 -5.45 3.86 -1.78
CA SER A 23 -6.82 3.73 -2.28
C SER A 23 -7.30 2.27 -2.28
N ALA A 24 -6.44 1.33 -2.67
CA ALA A 24 -6.76 -0.10 -2.68
C ALA A 24 -6.94 -0.65 -1.25
N LEU A 25 -6.05 -0.29 -0.33
CA LEU A 25 -6.14 -0.64 1.09
C LEU A 25 -7.45 -0.14 1.71
N ALA A 26 -7.82 1.11 1.46
CA ALA A 26 -9.06 1.69 1.96
C ALA A 26 -10.29 0.94 1.45
N GLY A 27 -10.32 0.59 0.16
CA GLY A 27 -11.41 -0.15 -0.45
C GLY A 27 -11.60 -1.55 0.15
N ILE A 28 -10.52 -2.32 0.24
CA ILE A 28 -10.58 -3.68 0.80
C ILE A 28 -10.94 -3.67 2.28
N THR A 29 -10.31 -2.77 3.05
CA THR A 29 -10.61 -2.62 4.49
C THR A 29 -12.08 -2.27 4.72
N THR A 30 -12.66 -1.40 3.88
CA THR A 30 -14.08 -1.04 3.96
C THR A 30 -14.99 -2.26 3.75
N VAL A 31 -14.70 -3.08 2.73
CA VAL A 31 -15.50 -4.29 2.45
C VAL A 31 -15.42 -5.28 3.60
N LEU A 32 -14.22 -5.55 4.12
CA LEU A 32 -14.01 -6.48 5.22
C LEU A 32 -14.66 -5.98 6.51
N HIS A 33 -14.52 -4.70 6.82
CA HIS A 33 -15.13 -4.08 8.00
C HIS A 33 -16.66 -4.17 7.96
N ASN A 34 -17.28 -3.82 6.82
CA ASN A 34 -18.73 -3.90 6.67
C ASN A 34 -19.23 -5.36 6.78
N ASP A 35 -18.49 -6.31 6.21
CA ASP A 35 -18.83 -7.73 6.28
C ASP A 35 -18.68 -8.30 7.71
N GLU A 36 -17.75 -7.77 8.51
CA GLU A 36 -17.63 -8.07 9.93
C GLU A 36 -18.79 -7.47 10.74
N MET A 37 -19.13 -6.20 10.51
CA MET A 37 -20.26 -5.54 11.16
C MET A 37 -21.58 -6.28 10.92
N GLU A 38 -21.89 -6.67 9.69
CA GLU A 38 -23.14 -7.40 9.39
C GLU A 38 -23.19 -8.74 10.14
N ARG A 39 -22.06 -9.45 10.25
CA ARG A 39 -21.99 -10.72 11.01
C ARG A 39 -22.16 -10.51 12.51
N ASP A 40 -21.57 -9.46 13.06
CA ASP A 40 -21.71 -9.10 14.48
C ASP A 40 -23.14 -8.70 14.84
N GLU A 41 -23.87 -8.10 13.89
CA GLU A 41 -25.30 -7.81 14.00
C GLU A 41 -26.20 -9.03 13.78
N GLY A 42 -25.64 -10.22 13.53
CA GLY A 42 -26.38 -11.44 13.26
C GLY A 42 -27.05 -11.46 11.88
N ARG A 43 -26.64 -10.57 10.98
CA ARG A 43 -27.12 -10.50 9.59
C ARG A 43 -26.28 -11.41 8.68
N PRO A 44 -26.80 -11.74 7.48
CA PRO A 44 -26.02 -12.49 6.51
C PRO A 44 -24.73 -11.77 6.14
N ALA A 45 -23.65 -12.54 5.94
CA ALA A 45 -22.39 -12.01 5.44
C ALA A 45 -22.58 -11.29 4.09
N LEU A 46 -21.87 -10.18 3.89
CA LEU A 46 -21.86 -9.43 2.62
C LEU A 46 -21.04 -10.15 1.56
N VAL A 47 -20.00 -10.88 1.98
CA VAL A 47 -19.17 -11.70 1.10
C VAL A 47 -19.05 -13.12 1.62
N ASP A 48 -18.96 -14.07 0.68
CA ASP A 48 -18.68 -15.45 1.04
C ASP A 48 -17.23 -15.61 1.55
N ASN A 49 -16.95 -16.75 2.19
CA ASN A 49 -15.64 -17.01 2.77
C ASN A 49 -14.51 -17.08 1.72
N PHE A 50 -14.82 -17.45 0.48
CA PHE A 50 -13.84 -17.49 -0.60
C PHE A 50 -13.40 -16.08 -1.00
N THR A 51 -14.37 -15.20 -1.21
CA THR A 51 -14.18 -13.78 -1.51
C THR A 51 -13.46 -13.08 -0.38
N ARG A 52 -13.86 -13.36 0.87
CA ARG A 52 -13.16 -12.85 2.06
C ARG A 52 -11.70 -13.28 2.10
N GLY A 53 -11.40 -14.55 1.79
CA GLY A 53 -10.04 -15.06 1.66
C GLY A 53 -9.24 -14.30 0.59
N ASN A 54 -9.82 -14.09 -0.59
CA ASN A 54 -9.17 -13.34 -1.67
C ASN A 54 -8.90 -11.87 -1.29
N LEU A 55 -9.79 -11.24 -0.54
CA LEU A 55 -9.58 -9.88 -0.02
C LEU A 55 -8.44 -9.84 1.00
N PHE A 56 -8.31 -10.87 1.84
CA PHE A 56 -7.20 -10.98 2.77
C PHE A 56 -5.85 -11.17 2.05
N GLU A 57 -5.80 -12.05 1.04
CA GLU A 57 -4.62 -12.21 0.18
C GLU A 57 -4.26 -10.91 -0.54
N ALA A 58 -5.26 -10.15 -1.00
CA ALA A 58 -5.04 -8.84 -1.62
C ALA A 58 -4.45 -7.82 -0.63
N LEU A 59 -4.85 -7.84 0.65
CA LEU A 59 -4.22 -7.02 1.69
C LEU A 59 -2.75 -7.38 1.91
N LEU A 60 -2.43 -8.69 1.95
CA LEU A 60 -1.04 -9.14 2.09
C LEU A 60 -0.18 -8.63 0.92
N ALA A 61 -0.66 -8.80 -0.31
CA ALA A 61 0.04 -8.31 -1.49
C ALA A 61 0.23 -6.77 -1.49
N LEU A 62 -0.77 -6.02 -1.02
CA LEU A 62 -0.66 -4.56 -0.87
C LEU A 62 0.32 -4.15 0.23
N SER A 63 0.41 -4.94 1.31
CA SER A 63 1.40 -4.73 2.37
C SER A 63 2.81 -4.90 1.85
N ASP A 64 3.07 -5.93 1.04
CA ASP A 64 4.38 -6.14 0.41
C ASP A 64 4.75 -4.97 -0.52
N GLN A 65 3.81 -4.52 -1.35
CA GLN A 65 4.00 -3.35 -2.22
C GLN A 65 4.28 -2.06 -1.43
N ALA A 66 3.65 -1.90 -0.26
CA ALA A 66 3.88 -0.74 0.61
C ALA A 66 5.30 -0.79 1.21
N THR A 67 5.76 -1.97 1.64
CA THR A 67 7.13 -2.20 2.12
C THR A 67 8.15 -1.91 1.03
N ASP A 68 7.97 -2.45 -0.17
CA ASP A 68 8.88 -2.22 -1.31
C ASP A 68 8.98 -0.72 -1.64
N LEU A 69 7.86 0.00 -1.59
CA LEU A 69 7.83 1.45 -1.80
C LEU A 69 8.60 2.19 -0.69
N ALA A 70 8.41 1.80 0.57
CA ALA A 70 9.11 2.39 1.70
C ALA A 70 10.63 2.17 1.60
N ASP A 71 11.06 0.97 1.24
CA ASP A 71 12.47 0.64 1.04
C ASP A 71 13.07 1.44 -0.12
N SER A 72 12.33 1.61 -1.23
CA SER A 72 12.77 2.47 -2.34
C SER A 72 12.95 3.92 -1.92
N ILE A 73 12.13 4.43 -1.00
CA ILE A 73 12.25 5.81 -0.49
C ILE A 73 13.46 5.90 0.43
N ALA A 74 13.62 4.95 1.37
CA ALA A 74 14.72 4.93 2.33
C ALA A 74 16.10 4.85 1.66
N TYR A 75 16.24 4.01 0.63
CA TYR A 75 17.47 3.90 -0.15
C TYR A 75 17.89 5.24 -0.78
N LEU A 76 16.93 6.03 -1.29
CA LEU A 76 17.24 7.33 -1.88
C LEU A 76 17.68 8.34 -0.82
N SER A 77 16.99 8.37 0.33
CA SER A 77 17.35 9.27 1.42
C SER A 77 18.78 9.05 1.94
N GLN A 78 19.25 7.79 1.98
CA GLN A 78 20.64 7.47 2.34
C GLN A 78 21.64 7.98 1.30
N ASN A 79 21.37 7.75 0.01
CA ASN A 79 22.25 8.19 -1.07
C ASN A 79 22.28 9.72 -1.25
N GLU A 80 21.21 10.43 -0.88
CA GLU A 80 21.19 11.90 -0.84
C GLU A 80 22.08 12.47 0.28
N GLN A 81 22.16 11.82 1.44
CA GLN A 81 23.00 12.24 2.56
C GLN A 81 24.49 12.01 2.28
N GLU A 82 24.84 10.88 1.67
CA GLU A 82 26.24 10.57 1.30
C GLU A 82 26.77 11.47 0.17
N GLY A 83 25.91 11.95 -0.72
CA GLY A 83 26.28 12.86 -1.81
C GLY A 83 26.54 14.32 -1.39
N GLN A 84 26.30 14.67 -0.13
CA GLN A 84 26.47 16.03 0.44
C GLN A 84 27.67 16.15 1.38
N SER A 85 28.38 15.05 1.69
CA SER A 85 29.62 15.03 2.48
C SER A 85 30.87 15.03 1.60
#